data_AF-C4WXK0-F1
#
_entry.id   AF-C4WXK0-F1
#
_cell.length_a   1.000
_cell.length_b   1.000
_cell.length_c   1.000
_cell.angle_alpha   90.00
_cell.angle_beta   90.00
_cell.angle_gamma   90.00
#
_symmetry.space_group_name_H-M   'P 1'
#
loop_
_entity.id
_entity.type
_entity.pdbx_description
1 polymer ?
#
loop_
_entity_poly.entity_id
_entity_poly.type
_entity_poly.pdbx_seq_one_letter_code
_entity_poly.pdbx_strand_id
1 'polypeptide(L)'
;MVLRKMVLSNFSSRETFYDTRIMDSIDFMVELIESLSQADLASRLTINCLNSRVNTSLMRGLKSVTIMDVFDDYALGSPIKEKIYQEYPDAKLAQLKSGGNFPYLSRSDEVNLHLQIHLRKYDGTPFSASDNIPNGE
;
A
#
# COMPACT_ATOMS: atom_id res chain seq x y z
N MET A 1 9.55 25.00 4.51
CA MET A 1 10.50 24.05 5.15
C MET A 1 9.92 23.26 6.32
N VAL A 2 9.05 23.81 7.18
CA VAL A 2 8.50 23.08 8.36
C VAL A 2 7.66 21.85 7.97
N LEU A 3 6.81 21.96 6.94
CA LEU A 3 5.87 20.91 6.55
C LEU A 3 6.56 19.62 6.08
N ARG A 4 7.62 19.75 5.27
CA ARG A 4 8.43 18.61 4.82
C ARG A 4 9.10 17.90 6.00
N LYS A 5 9.66 18.68 6.94
CA LYS A 5 10.33 18.14 8.13
C LYS A 5 9.37 17.35 9.04
N MET A 6 8.10 17.77 9.16
CA MET A 6 7.09 17.04 9.94
C MET A 6 6.66 15.72 9.29
N VAL A 7 6.62 15.65 7.96
CA VAL A 7 6.30 14.41 7.24
C VAL A 7 7.47 13.42 7.34
N LEU A 8 8.69 13.90 7.13
CA LEU A 8 9.89 13.08 7.13
C LEU A 8 10.24 12.50 8.51
N SER A 9 9.90 13.20 9.60
CA SER A 9 10.17 12.69 10.96
C SER A 9 9.41 11.41 11.32
N ASN A 10 8.35 11.05 10.59
CA ASN A 10 7.59 9.83 10.83
C ASN A 10 8.22 8.57 10.20
N PHE A 11 9.19 8.72 9.29
CA PHE A 11 9.83 7.56 8.62
C PHE A 11 11.07 7.05 9.34
N SER A 12 11.61 7.81 10.30
CA SER A 12 12.82 7.46 11.03
C SER A 12 12.54 6.50 12.20
N SER A 13 12.01 5.30 11.93
CA SER A 13 11.92 4.22 12.94
C SER A 13 13.31 3.61 13.16
N ARG A 14 13.74 3.54 14.43
CA ARG A 14 15.12 3.21 14.84
C ARG A 14 15.51 1.73 14.69
N GLU A 15 14.60 0.85 14.27
CA GLU A 15 14.87 -0.60 14.15
C GLU A 15 15.16 -1.06 12.71
N THR A 16 14.94 -0.17 11.74
CA THR A 16 15.00 -0.46 10.30
C THR A 16 16.43 -0.51 9.71
N PHE A 17 17.46 -0.23 10.51
CA PHE A 17 18.83 0.03 10.05
C PHE A 17 19.60 -1.18 9.46
N TYR A 18 19.00 -2.37 9.40
CA TYR A 18 19.70 -3.58 8.90
C TYR A 18 19.35 -3.97 7.46
N ASP A 19 18.30 -3.42 6.86
CA ASP A 19 17.88 -3.79 5.50
C ASP A 19 18.12 -2.67 4.48
N THR A 20 19.09 -2.88 3.60
CA THR A 20 19.46 -1.91 2.55
C THR A 20 18.29 -1.56 1.64
N ARG A 21 17.45 -2.53 1.24
CA ARG A 21 16.33 -2.26 0.33
C ARG A 21 15.24 -1.42 1.00
N ILE A 22 15.05 -1.57 2.30
CA ILE A 22 14.13 -0.71 3.05
C ILE A 22 14.72 0.70 3.19
N MET A 23 16.03 0.84 3.45
CA MET A 23 16.70 2.15 3.47
C MET A 23 16.59 2.86 2.13
N ASP A 24 16.93 2.19 1.03
CA ASP A 24 16.83 2.75 -0.32
C ASP A 24 15.40 3.20 -0.64
N SER A 25 14.39 2.46 -0.16
CA SER A 25 12.98 2.86 -0.33
C SER A 25 12.61 4.12 0.44
N ILE A 26 13.18 4.32 1.63
CA ILE A 26 12.96 5.52 2.44
C ILE A 26 13.66 6.70 1.78
N ASP A 27 14.91 6.55 1.38
CA ASP A 27 15.70 7.59 0.73
C ASP A 27 15.01 8.07 -0.57
N PHE A 28 14.54 7.13 -1.40
CA PHE A 28 13.75 7.45 -2.58
C PHE A 28 12.48 8.25 -2.24
N MET A 29 11.75 7.86 -1.19
CA MET A 29 10.54 8.57 -0.76
C MET A 29 10.84 9.96 -0.19
N VAL A 30 11.98 10.14 0.47
CA VAL A 30 12.47 11.44 0.94
C VAL A 30 12.74 12.35 -0.26
N GLU A 31 13.53 11.87 -1.24
CA GLU A 31 13.84 12.62 -2.46
C GLU A 31 12.56 13.02 -3.22
N LEU A 32 11.60 12.10 -3.32
CA LEU A 32 10.32 12.37 -3.97
C LEU A 32 9.56 13.48 -3.24
N ILE A 33 9.47 13.45 -1.91
CA ILE A 33 8.81 14.50 -1.11
C ILE A 33 9.52 15.85 -1.27
N GLU A 34 10.85 15.84 -1.35
CA GLU A 34 11.64 17.06 -1.55
C GLU A 34 11.46 17.67 -2.95
N SER A 35 11.17 16.83 -3.95
CA SER A 35 10.87 17.28 -5.32
C SER A 35 9.48 17.93 -5.48
N LEU A 36 8.52 17.65 -4.58
CA LEU A 36 7.14 18.15 -4.69
C LEU A 36 7.01 19.63 -4.39
N SER A 37 6.17 20.35 -5.14
CA SER A 37 5.87 21.75 -4.86
C SER A 37 5.15 21.92 -3.51
N GLN A 38 5.21 23.13 -2.94
CA GLN A 38 4.47 23.42 -1.71
C GLN A 38 2.96 23.28 -1.90
N ALA A 39 2.43 23.67 -3.06
CA ALA A 39 1.02 23.54 -3.39
C ALA A 39 0.59 22.07 -3.44
N ASP A 40 1.40 21.20 -4.07
CA ASP A 40 1.11 19.76 -4.13
C ASP A 40 1.16 19.12 -2.75
N LEU A 41 2.18 19.46 -1.95
CA LEU A 41 2.33 18.93 -0.61
C LEU A 41 1.16 19.36 0.29
N ALA A 42 0.77 20.64 0.24
CA ALA A 42 -0.35 21.17 1.00
C ALA A 42 -1.69 20.53 0.57
N SER A 43 -1.90 20.36 -0.74
CA SER A 43 -3.09 19.69 -1.29
C SER A 43 -3.20 18.24 -0.81
N ARG A 44 -2.11 17.46 -0.94
CA ARG A 44 -2.07 16.06 -0.47
C ARG A 44 -2.27 15.94 1.03
N LEU A 45 -1.66 16.81 1.84
CA LEU A 45 -1.86 16.81 3.29
C LEU A 45 -3.28 17.19 3.67
N THR A 46 -3.88 18.17 2.98
CA THR A 46 -5.28 18.52 3.17
C THR A 46 -6.16 17.29 2.95
N ILE A 47 -5.96 16.55 1.85
CA ILE A 47 -6.71 15.31 1.56
C ILE A 47 -6.53 14.27 2.68
N ASN A 48 -5.30 14.06 3.17
CA ASN A 48 -5.04 13.11 4.26
C ASN A 48 -5.71 13.51 5.59
N CYS A 49 -5.91 14.81 5.83
CA CYS A 49 -6.58 15.32 7.03
C CYS A 49 -8.11 15.36 6.91
N LEU A 50 -8.67 15.18 5.71
CA LEU A 50 -10.11 15.12 5.52
C LEU A 50 -10.62 13.77 6.04
N ASN A 51 -11.49 13.82 7.05
CA ASN A 51 -12.19 12.65 7.56
C ASN A 51 -13.20 12.13 6.53
N SER A 52 -12.75 11.27 5.65
CA SER A 52 -13.59 10.51 4.74
C SER A 52 -13.64 9.05 5.22
N ARG A 53 -14.85 8.49 5.33
CA ARG A 53 -15.04 7.07 5.65
C ARG A 53 -15.70 6.41 4.45
N VAL A 54 -15.06 5.36 3.95
CA VAL A 54 -15.70 4.46 2.98
C VAL A 54 -16.75 3.65 3.73
N ASN A 55 -17.99 3.66 3.23
CA ASN A 55 -19.02 2.79 3.76
C ASN A 55 -18.80 1.37 3.20
N THR A 56 -18.16 0.52 4.00
CA THR A 56 -17.83 -0.87 3.68
C THR A 56 -19.09 -1.71 3.43
N SER A 57 -20.27 -1.30 3.92
CA SER A 57 -21.52 -1.98 3.59
C SER A 57 -21.94 -1.82 2.13
N LEU A 58 -21.53 -0.74 1.46
CA LEU A 58 -21.72 -0.57 0.01
C LEU A 58 -20.73 -1.41 -0.81
N MET A 59 -19.65 -1.86 -0.16
CA MET A 59 -18.57 -2.64 -0.76
C MET A 59 -18.79 -4.16 -0.61
N ARG A 60 -19.91 -4.60 -0.01
CA ARG A 60 -20.26 -6.04 0.16
C ARG A 60 -20.41 -6.81 -1.17
N GLY A 61 -20.54 -6.10 -2.30
CA GLY A 61 -20.54 -6.70 -3.63
C GLY A 61 -19.14 -7.07 -4.14
N LEU A 62 -18.06 -6.64 -3.47
CA LEU A 62 -16.69 -6.98 -3.85
C LEU A 62 -16.40 -8.44 -3.50
N LYS A 63 -16.34 -9.29 -4.53
CA LYS A 63 -16.13 -10.74 -4.37
C LYS A 63 -14.70 -11.15 -4.04
N SER A 64 -13.71 -10.29 -4.29
CA SER A 64 -12.32 -10.59 -3.94
C SER A 64 -11.58 -9.35 -3.49
N VAL A 65 -11.17 -9.37 -2.22
CA VAL A 65 -10.24 -8.39 -1.64
C VAL A 65 -8.96 -9.12 -1.27
N THR A 66 -7.81 -8.48 -1.47
CA THR A 66 -6.52 -8.99 -0.99
C THR A 66 -5.83 -7.89 -0.25
N ILE A 67 -5.53 -8.14 1.02
CA ILE A 67 -4.80 -7.23 1.89
C ILE A 67 -3.35 -7.72 1.89
N MET A 68 -2.44 -6.86 1.45
CA MET A 68 -1.01 -7.09 1.53
C MET A 68 -0.50 -6.34 2.77
N ASP A 69 0.04 -7.08 3.73
CA ASP A 69 0.53 -6.51 5.00
C ASP A 69 1.96 -7.00 5.26
N VAL A 70 2.71 -6.23 6.05
CA VAL A 70 4.08 -6.56 6.46
C VAL A 70 4.08 -6.86 7.96
N PHE A 71 4.89 -7.84 8.37
CA PHE A 71 5.03 -8.20 9.79
C PHE A 71 5.82 -7.19 10.63
N ASP A 72 6.58 -6.30 10.01
CA ASP A 72 7.39 -5.29 10.69
C ASP A 72 6.54 -4.31 11.50
N ASP A 73 7.15 -3.65 12.49
CA ASP A 73 6.60 -2.42 13.05
C ASP A 73 6.77 -1.29 12.02
N TYR A 74 5.65 -0.75 11.55
CA TYR A 74 5.61 0.32 10.55
C TYR A 74 4.58 1.39 10.95
N ALA A 75 4.57 2.52 10.25
CA ALA A 75 3.89 3.75 10.67
C ALA A 75 2.37 3.62 10.88
N LEU A 76 1.71 2.58 10.34
CA LEU A 76 0.31 2.29 10.68
C LEU A 76 0.25 1.43 11.94
N GLY A 77 -0.25 2.01 13.03
CA GLY A 77 -0.41 1.30 14.29
C GLY A 77 -1.36 0.10 14.20
N SER A 78 -1.13 -0.90 15.06
CA SER A 78 -1.95 -2.12 15.18
C SER A 78 -3.47 -1.91 15.19
N PRO A 79 -4.04 -0.85 15.82
CA PRO A 79 -5.49 -0.62 15.80
C PRO A 79 -6.07 -0.40 14.40
N ILE A 80 -5.29 0.19 13.48
CA ILE A 80 -5.72 0.41 12.10
C ILE A 80 -5.73 -0.93 11.35
N LYS A 81 -4.70 -1.75 11.55
CA LYS A 81 -4.60 -3.09 10.94
C LYS A 81 -5.78 -3.96 11.36
N GLU A 82 -6.06 -4.04 12.66
CA GLU A 82 -7.19 -4.81 13.21
C GLU A 82 -8.52 -4.35 12.63
N LYS A 83 -8.73 -3.04 12.51
CA LYS A 83 -9.95 -2.49 11.93
C LYS A 83 -10.10 -2.87 10.45
N ILE A 84 -9.03 -2.84 9.66
CA ILE A 84 -9.07 -3.27 8.26
C ILE A 84 -9.47 -4.75 8.16
N TYR A 85 -8.93 -5.61 9.02
CA TYR A 85 -9.29 -7.03 9.05
C TYR A 85 -10.75 -7.26 9.47
N GLN A 86 -11.28 -6.45 10.39
CA GLN A 86 -12.69 -6.52 10.78
C GLN A 86 -13.65 -6.07 9.67
N GLU A 87 -13.28 -5.04 8.92
CA GLU A 87 -14.10 -4.50 7.82
C GLU A 87 -14.10 -5.41 6.57
N TYR A 88 -13.06 -6.23 6.40
CA TYR A 88 -12.91 -7.16 5.27
C TYR A 88 -12.60 -8.59 5.74
N PRO A 89 -13.55 -9.28 6.42
CA PRO A 89 -13.29 -10.59 7.03
C PRO A 89 -12.98 -11.69 6.01
N ASP A 90 -13.52 -11.57 4.79
CA ASP A 90 -13.32 -12.55 3.71
C ASP A 90 -12.11 -12.22 2.80
N ALA A 91 -11.33 -11.19 3.14
CA ALA A 91 -10.17 -10.81 2.35
C ALA A 91 -9.06 -11.86 2.45
N LYS A 92 -8.38 -12.10 1.33
CA LYS A 92 -7.15 -12.90 1.35
C LYS A 92 -6.03 -12.06 1.96
N LEU A 93 -5.36 -12.60 2.96
CA LEU A 93 -4.21 -11.96 3.57
C LEU A 93 -2.91 -12.45 2.92
N ALA A 94 -2.13 -11.52 2.39
CA ALA A 94 -0.81 -11.74 1.85
C ALA A 94 0.22 -11.08 2.77
N GLN A 95 0.83 -11.87 3.64
CA GLN A 95 1.78 -11.36 4.64
C GLN A 95 3.22 -11.45 4.12
N LEU A 96 3.89 -10.31 4.08
CA LEU A 96 5.31 -10.20 3.81
C LEU A 96 6.06 -10.24 5.13
N LYS A 97 7.19 -10.96 5.17
CA LYS A 97 7.99 -11.10 6.40
C LYS A 97 8.62 -9.78 6.83
N SER A 98 9.01 -8.95 5.87
CA SER A 98 9.62 -7.63 6.07
C SER A 98 9.41 -6.76 4.84
N GLY A 99 9.50 -5.44 4.98
CA GLY A 99 9.27 -4.48 3.90
C GLY A 99 9.14 -3.02 4.36
N GLY A 100 9.09 -2.76 5.66
CA GLY A 100 8.97 -1.42 6.21
C GLY A 100 7.70 -0.68 5.77
N ASN A 101 7.77 0.66 5.70
CA ASN A 101 6.63 1.51 5.35
C ASN A 101 6.21 1.42 3.86
N PHE A 102 7.12 0.99 2.99
CA PHE A 102 6.93 1.01 1.54
C PHE A 102 7.26 -0.35 0.90
N PRO A 103 6.53 -1.42 1.24
CA PRO A 103 6.80 -2.77 0.75
C PRO A 103 6.79 -2.87 -0.78
N TYR A 104 6.00 -2.03 -1.46
CA TYR A 104 5.96 -1.97 -2.93
C TYR A 104 7.26 -1.45 -3.56
N LEU A 105 8.13 -0.79 -2.78
CA LEU A 105 9.48 -0.38 -3.21
C LEU A 105 10.54 -1.37 -2.72
N SER A 106 10.51 -1.72 -1.43
CA SER A 106 11.55 -2.53 -0.79
C SER A 106 11.46 -4.04 -1.10
N ARG A 107 10.28 -4.52 -1.48
CA ARG A 107 9.91 -5.92 -1.79
C ARG A 107 8.99 -6.00 -3.01
N SER A 108 9.33 -5.24 -4.04
CA SER A 108 8.52 -5.14 -5.27
C SER A 108 8.28 -6.50 -5.94
N ASP A 109 9.21 -7.44 -5.82
CA ASP A 109 9.09 -8.83 -6.26
C ASP A 109 7.96 -9.59 -5.55
N GLU A 110 7.94 -9.57 -4.21
CA GLU A 110 6.89 -10.22 -3.40
C GLU A 110 5.53 -9.55 -3.61
N VAL A 111 5.49 -8.22 -3.62
CA VAL A 111 4.25 -7.46 -3.87
C VAL A 111 3.69 -7.75 -5.26
N ASN A 112 4.53 -7.76 -6.29
CA ASN A 112 4.11 -8.07 -7.65
C ASN A 112 3.61 -9.51 -7.78
N LEU A 113 4.22 -10.46 -7.08
CA LEU A 113 3.73 -11.85 -7.05
C LEU A 113 2.31 -11.91 -6.49
N HIS A 114 2.04 -11.27 -5.36
CA HIS A 114 0.71 -11.25 -4.76
C HIS A 114 -0.32 -10.54 -5.64
N LEU A 115 0.07 -9.45 -6.31
CA LEU A 115 -0.77 -8.78 -7.31
C LEU A 115 -1.11 -9.71 -8.47
N GLN A 116 -0.12 -10.40 -9.04
CA GLN A 116 -0.35 -11.35 -10.14
C GLN A 116 -1.27 -12.50 -9.71
N ILE A 117 -1.07 -13.06 -8.51
CA ILE A 117 -1.96 -14.11 -7.96
C ILE A 117 -3.39 -13.59 -7.78
N HIS A 118 -3.56 -12.34 -7.35
CA HIS A 118 -4.87 -11.73 -7.23
C HIS A 118 -5.55 -11.60 -8.60
N LEU A 119 -4.82 -11.06 -9.59
CA LEU A 119 -5.34 -10.76 -10.93
C LEU A 119 -5.61 -12.01 -11.75
N ARG A 120 -4.79 -13.06 -11.62
CA ARG A 120 -4.91 -14.32 -12.38
C ARG A 120 -6.29 -14.98 -12.25
N LYS A 121 -7.01 -14.73 -11.16
CA LYS A 121 -8.38 -15.25 -10.95
C LYS A 121 -9.39 -14.69 -11.95
N TYR A 122 -9.07 -13.58 -12.59
CA TYR A 122 -9.90 -12.90 -13.57
C TYR A 122 -9.44 -13.14 -15.00
N ASP A 123 -8.35 -13.89 -15.21
CA ASP A 123 -7.88 -14.23 -16.56
C ASP A 123 -8.96 -15.00 -17.33
N GLY A 124 -9.21 -14.59 -18.57
CA GLY A 124 -10.29 -15.14 -19.40
C GLY A 124 -11.71 -14.74 -18.98
N THR A 125 -11.88 -13.87 -17.98
CA THR A 125 -13.19 -13.31 -17.60
C THR A 125 -13.37 -11.89 -18.18
N PRO A 126 -14.61 -11.34 -18.20
CA PRO A 126 -14.85 -9.95 -18.57
C PRO A 126 -14.13 -8.91 -17.69
N PHE A 127 -13.57 -9.34 -16.55
CA PHE A 127 -12.83 -8.50 -15.62
C PHE A 127 -11.31 -8.71 -15.71
N SER A 128 -10.82 -9.41 -16.74
CA SER A 128 -9.38 -9.60 -16.94
C SER A 128 -8.69 -8.25 -17.10
N ALA A 129 -7.52 -8.10 -16.47
CA ALA A 129 -6.69 -6.92 -16.61
C ALA A 129 -5.90 -6.91 -17.94
N SER A 130 -5.91 -8.01 -18.68
CA SER A 130 -5.27 -8.14 -19.99
C SER A 130 -6.31 -8.18 -21.10
N ASP A 131 -6.05 -7.47 -22.20
CA ASP A 131 -6.88 -7.48 -23.42
C ASP A 131 -6.77 -8.79 -24.22
N ASN A 132 -6.27 -9.88 -23.62
CA ASN A 132 -6.19 -11.19 -24.23
C ASN A 132 -7.60 -11.81 -24.29
N ILE A 133 -8.45 -11.26 -25.16
CA ILE A 133 -9.65 -11.92 -25.64
C ILE A 133 -9.16 -13.21 -26.32
N PRO A 134 -9.57 -14.40 -25.87
CA PRO A 134 -9.29 -15.60 -26.62
C PRO A 134 -9.94 -15.39 -28.00
N ASN A 135 -9.13 -15.37 -29.06
CA ASN A 135 -9.66 -15.47 -30.41
C ASN A 135 -10.55 -16.71 -30.43
N GLY A 136 -11.84 -16.50 -30.71
CA GLY A 136 -12.81 -17.59 -30.73
C GLY A 136 -12.31 -18.73 -31.61
N GLU A 137 -12.29 -19.93 -31.04
CA GLU A 137 -12.48 -21.16 -31.80
C GLU A 137 -13.98 -21.38 -32.01
#